data_AF-A0A7S3HQB9-F1
#
_entry.id   AF-A0A7S3HQB9-F1
#
_cell.length_a   1.000
_cell.length_b   1.000
_cell.length_c   1.000
_cell.angle_alpha   90.00
_cell.angle_beta   90.00
_cell.angle_gamma   90.00
#
_symmetry.space_group_name_H-M   'P 1'
#
loop_
_entity.id
_entity.type
_entity.pdbx_description
1 polymer ?
#
loop_
_entity_poly.entity_id
_entity_poly.type
_entity_poly.pdbx_seq_one_letter_code
_entity_poly.pdbx_strand_id
1 'polypeptide(L)'
;GKFSTRVGPDTCCLTQGVGCLDVRRDSTSADFNIGGGAGDHDEFTPSEPHSPIANLTEAGGAVPTSLPFLPAGLGGHFEGVGTRCDADEELYAGLCYKQCGILTNGQSPIRTSSWTSCESHPCGLTNQKGSVGTSVVCNGFDVGGQGALTIGSFPCPHKPSACEDSEDEILGECYTSCKVLTNGEFPYRLTAATCCKESGIKACLDFQKLSNNIGYAVG
;
A
#
# COMPACT_ATOMS: atom_id res chain seq x y z
N GLY A 1 -28.50 -14.21 13.82
CA GLY A 1 -28.06 -14.11 15.23
C GLY A 1 -28.08 -12.65 15.67
N LYS A 2 -28.03 -12.38 16.98
CA LYS A 2 -28.04 -11.02 17.55
C LYS A 2 -26.82 -10.17 17.17
N PHE A 3 -25.72 -10.82 16.79
CA PHE A 3 -24.50 -10.21 16.26
C PHE A 3 -24.38 -10.64 14.78
N SER A 4 -24.37 -9.69 13.86
CA SER A 4 -24.48 -9.95 12.42
C SER A 4 -23.23 -9.60 11.63
N THR A 5 -22.28 -8.89 12.25
CA THR A 5 -21.14 -8.30 11.55
C THR A 5 -19.85 -8.86 12.11
N ARG A 6 -19.08 -9.59 11.28
CA ARG A 6 -17.76 -10.10 11.68
C ARG A 6 -16.74 -8.96 11.63
N VAL A 7 -16.07 -8.72 12.75
CA VAL A 7 -14.99 -7.72 12.85
C VAL A 7 -13.63 -8.36 13.13
N GLY A 8 -13.62 -9.65 13.50
CA GLY A 8 -12.43 -10.47 13.69
C GLY A 8 -12.73 -11.98 13.58
N PRO A 9 -11.71 -12.84 13.72
CA PRO A 9 -11.86 -14.30 13.63
C PRO A 9 -12.78 -14.86 14.73
N ASP A 10 -12.74 -14.28 15.93
CA ASP A 10 -13.52 -14.69 17.10
C ASP A 10 -14.53 -13.64 17.56
N THR A 11 -14.71 -12.55 16.81
CA THR A 11 -15.45 -11.37 17.28
C THR A 11 -16.50 -10.91 16.27
N CYS A 12 -17.74 -10.81 16.76
CA CYS A 12 -18.92 -10.36 16.03
C CYS A 12 -19.55 -9.15 16.71
N CYS A 13 -20.03 -8.20 15.92
CA CYS A 13 -20.63 -6.94 16.35
C CYS A 13 -22.15 -6.92 16.07
N LEU A 14 -22.89 -6.26 16.97
CA LEU A 14 -24.35 -6.05 16.90
C LEU A 14 -24.78 -5.06 15.81
N THR A 15 -23.89 -4.17 15.40
CA THR A 15 -24.17 -3.08 14.46
C THR A 15 -23.23 -3.14 13.26
N GLN A 16 -23.38 -2.23 12.31
CA GLN A 16 -22.45 -2.06 11.20
C GLN A 16 -21.68 -0.74 11.34
N GLY A 17 -20.52 -0.66 10.69
CA GLY A 17 -19.69 0.54 10.66
C GLY A 17 -19.13 0.92 12.03
N VAL A 18 -19.08 2.23 12.31
CA VAL A 18 -18.41 2.77 13.51
C VAL A 18 -19.06 2.36 14.83
N GLY A 19 -20.30 1.83 14.79
CA GLY A 19 -20.94 1.25 15.96
C GLY A 19 -20.17 0.06 16.55
N CYS A 20 -19.30 -0.58 15.77
CA CYS A 20 -18.42 -1.67 16.20
C CYS A 20 -17.10 -1.21 16.83
N LEU A 21 -16.92 0.10 17.02
CA LEU A 21 -15.83 0.63 17.85
C LEU A 21 -16.24 0.72 19.33
N ASP A 22 -17.53 0.50 19.64
CA ASP A 22 -18.02 0.38 21.00
C ASP A 22 -17.94 -1.09 21.44
N VAL A 23 -16.90 -1.43 22.20
CA VAL A 23 -16.63 -2.79 22.70
C VAL A 23 -17.80 -3.45 23.46
N ARG A 24 -18.77 -2.66 23.94
CA ARG A 24 -19.99 -3.17 24.59
C ARG A 24 -20.98 -3.79 23.60
N ARG A 25 -20.77 -3.57 22.31
CA ARG A 25 -21.57 -4.07 21.19
C ARG A 25 -20.90 -5.23 20.45
N ASP A 26 -19.73 -5.62 20.92
CA ASP A 26 -18.99 -6.76 20.42
C ASP A 26 -19.27 -7.98 21.29
N SER A 27 -19.25 -9.14 20.66
CA SER A 27 -19.23 -10.44 21.30
C SER A 27 -18.03 -11.19 20.79
N THR A 28 -17.16 -11.56 21.71
CA THR A 28 -16.01 -12.41 21.44
C THR A 28 -16.27 -13.79 22.04
N SER A 29 -16.11 -14.83 21.24
CA SER A 29 -16.23 -16.22 21.69
C SER A 29 -15.32 -17.12 20.88
N ALA A 30 -14.72 -18.12 21.54
CA ALA A 30 -13.95 -19.16 20.86
C ALA A 30 -14.80 -19.91 19.82
N ASP A 31 -16.12 -20.03 20.06
CA ASP A 31 -17.06 -20.69 19.14
C ASP A 31 -17.24 -19.95 17.80
N PHE A 32 -16.75 -18.71 17.68
CA PHE A 32 -16.82 -17.94 16.42
C PHE A 32 -15.64 -18.20 15.49
N ASN A 33 -14.60 -18.88 15.98
CA ASN A 33 -13.44 -19.34 15.22
C ASN A 33 -13.80 -20.54 14.33
N ILE A 34 -14.71 -20.35 13.39
CA ILE A 34 -15.10 -21.39 12.44
C ILE A 34 -14.57 -20.99 11.06
N GLY A 35 -13.69 -21.81 10.51
CA GLY A 35 -13.18 -21.75 9.14
C GLY A 35 -14.16 -22.34 8.12
N GLY A 36 -13.91 -22.07 6.84
CA GLY A 36 -14.86 -22.40 5.76
C GLY A 36 -14.99 -23.88 5.43
N GLY A 37 -14.01 -24.72 5.78
CA GLY A 37 -13.98 -26.13 5.36
C GLY A 37 -14.61 -27.13 6.34
N ALA A 38 -15.48 -26.67 7.24
CA ALA A 38 -16.19 -27.58 8.13
C ALA A 38 -17.19 -28.45 7.33
N GLY A 39 -16.87 -29.73 7.14
CA GLY A 39 -17.80 -30.73 6.61
C GLY A 39 -17.76 -30.94 5.09
N ASP A 40 -16.77 -30.39 4.39
CA ASP A 40 -16.55 -30.60 2.95
C ASP A 40 -15.66 -31.82 2.63
N HIS A 41 -15.10 -32.47 3.66
CA HIS A 41 -14.19 -33.61 3.57
C HIS A 41 -12.88 -33.33 2.80
N ASP A 42 -12.49 -32.06 2.67
CA ASP A 42 -11.27 -31.65 2.01
C ASP A 42 -10.21 -31.25 3.07
N GLU A 43 -9.05 -31.88 3.01
CA GLU A 43 -7.94 -31.61 3.95
C GLU A 43 -7.25 -30.26 3.69
N PHE A 44 -7.50 -29.67 2.53
CA PHE A 44 -6.94 -28.38 2.11
C PHE A 44 -7.84 -27.18 2.45
N THR A 45 -9.01 -27.41 3.05
CA THR A 45 -9.92 -26.36 3.54
C THR A 45 -10.06 -26.48 5.05
N PRO A 46 -9.24 -25.77 5.84
CA PRO A 46 -9.30 -25.88 7.29
C PRO A 46 -10.66 -25.38 7.83
N SER A 47 -11.24 -26.15 8.75
CA SER A 47 -12.47 -25.81 9.46
C SER A 47 -12.26 -24.78 10.58
N GLU A 48 -11.03 -24.30 10.76
CA GLU A 48 -10.59 -23.36 11.77
C GLU A 48 -9.87 -22.17 11.10
N PRO A 49 -9.79 -20.99 11.72
CA PRO A 49 -9.00 -19.88 11.20
C PRO A 49 -7.54 -20.29 10.96
N HIS A 50 -7.06 -20.06 9.74
CA HIS A 50 -5.72 -20.43 9.31
C HIS A 50 -5.09 -19.27 8.53
N SER A 51 -3.76 -19.26 8.42
CA SER A 51 -3.05 -18.34 7.53
C SER A 51 -3.36 -18.65 6.05
N PRO A 52 -3.25 -17.69 5.13
CA PRO A 52 -3.48 -17.92 3.70
C PRO A 52 -2.69 -19.13 3.19
N ILE A 53 -3.35 -20.01 2.43
CA ILE A 53 -2.74 -21.23 1.92
C ILE A 53 -1.86 -20.85 0.72
N ALA A 54 -0.55 -20.85 0.91
CA ALA A 54 0.44 -20.37 -0.06
C ALA A 54 0.28 -20.96 -1.47
N ASN A 55 -0.15 -22.23 -1.59
CA ASN A 55 -0.32 -22.91 -2.88
C ASN A 55 -1.52 -22.38 -3.70
N LEU A 56 -2.43 -21.61 -3.09
CA LEU A 56 -3.53 -20.94 -3.79
C LEU A 56 -3.21 -19.46 -4.07
N THR A 57 -2.30 -18.86 -3.32
CA THR A 57 -1.92 -17.44 -3.43
C THR A 57 -0.67 -17.19 -4.27
N GLU A 58 0.16 -18.20 -4.54
CA GLU A 58 1.33 -18.07 -5.41
C GLU A 58 1.14 -18.85 -6.72
N ALA A 59 0.55 -18.20 -7.73
CA ALA A 59 0.58 -18.71 -9.09
C ALA A 59 2.01 -18.68 -9.65
N GLY A 60 2.75 -19.77 -9.52
CA GLY A 60 3.68 -20.30 -10.52
C GLY A 60 4.74 -19.37 -11.15
N GLY A 61 5.22 -18.34 -10.46
CA GLY A 61 6.26 -17.42 -10.95
C GLY A 61 7.69 -17.97 -10.89
N ALA A 62 7.94 -19.16 -11.45
CA ALA A 62 9.30 -19.61 -11.72
C ALA A 62 9.90 -18.74 -12.83
N VAL A 63 10.67 -17.71 -12.47
CA VAL A 63 11.45 -16.93 -13.45
C VAL A 63 12.60 -17.82 -13.94
N PRO A 64 12.67 -18.17 -15.24
CA PRO A 64 13.78 -18.95 -15.77
C PRO A 64 15.06 -18.12 -15.68
N THR A 65 16.03 -18.65 -14.93
CA THR A 65 17.37 -18.11 -14.74
C THR A 65 18.20 -18.29 -16.02
N SER A 66 17.94 -17.54 -17.08
CA SER A 66 18.91 -17.30 -18.16
C SER A 66 18.38 -16.36 -19.23
N LEU A 67 18.66 -15.05 -19.14
CA LEU A 67 18.84 -14.23 -20.34
C LEU A 67 19.97 -13.21 -20.12
N PRO A 68 20.75 -12.89 -21.16
CA PRO A 68 22.10 -12.32 -21.03
C PRO A 68 22.07 -10.83 -20.72
N PHE A 69 23.10 -10.39 -20.01
CA PHE A 69 23.47 -8.99 -19.79
C PHE A 69 23.38 -8.18 -21.09
N LEU A 70 22.48 -7.20 -21.12
CA LEU A 70 22.50 -6.08 -22.08
C LEU A 70 22.69 -4.76 -21.32
N PRO A 71 23.37 -3.78 -21.93
CA PRO A 71 24.04 -2.72 -21.19
C PRO A 71 23.06 -1.69 -20.62
N ALA A 72 23.37 -1.24 -19.41
CA ALA A 72 22.68 -0.15 -18.73
C ALA A 72 22.89 1.17 -19.50
N GLY A 73 21.82 1.69 -20.08
CA GLY A 73 21.88 3.01 -20.73
C GLY A 73 20.83 3.20 -21.81
N LEU A 74 19.55 3.07 -21.48
CA LEU A 74 18.43 3.73 -22.18
C LEU A 74 17.21 3.59 -21.27
N GLY A 75 16.63 4.72 -20.87
CA GLY A 75 15.39 4.75 -20.11
C GLY A 75 14.31 4.01 -20.88
N GLY A 76 13.80 2.92 -20.29
CA GLY A 76 12.74 2.10 -20.83
C GLY A 76 11.67 1.90 -19.78
N HIS A 77 10.45 2.32 -20.11
CA HIS A 77 9.21 1.86 -19.48
C HIS A 77 9.20 0.32 -19.58
N PHE A 78 9.19 -0.38 -18.45
CA PHE A 78 9.04 -1.84 -18.41
C PHE A 78 7.64 -2.15 -17.85
N GLU A 79 6.72 -2.51 -18.76
CA GLU A 79 5.43 -3.09 -18.45
C GLU A 79 5.63 -4.56 -18.03
N GLY A 80 5.30 -4.88 -16.78
CA GLY A 80 5.20 -6.27 -16.30
C GLY A 80 5.42 -6.46 -14.79
N VAL A 81 4.30 -6.51 -14.05
CA VAL A 81 4.08 -7.16 -12.73
C VAL A 81 4.80 -6.53 -11.53
N GLY A 82 4.08 -5.65 -10.80
CA GLY A 82 4.44 -5.17 -9.45
C GLY A 82 5.44 -4.00 -9.38
N THR A 83 5.56 -3.21 -10.44
CA THR A 83 6.69 -2.27 -10.65
C THR A 83 6.28 -0.82 -10.87
N ARG A 84 5.14 -0.36 -10.33
CA ARG A 84 4.74 1.04 -10.53
C ARG A 84 4.82 1.83 -9.24
N CYS A 85 5.88 2.65 -9.18
CA CYS A 85 5.92 3.82 -8.31
C CYS A 85 5.21 4.98 -9.01
N ASP A 86 4.81 5.99 -8.25
CA ASP A 86 4.17 7.18 -8.82
C ASP A 86 5.11 7.91 -9.80
N ALA A 87 4.54 8.80 -10.62
CA ALA A 87 5.30 9.49 -11.67
C ALA A 87 6.49 10.31 -11.13
N ASP A 88 6.43 10.76 -9.86
CA ASP A 88 7.52 11.47 -9.19
C ASP A 88 8.40 10.57 -8.30
N GLU A 89 8.28 9.26 -8.47
CA GLU A 89 8.98 8.24 -7.70
C GLU A 89 9.80 7.26 -8.56
N GLU A 90 10.73 6.57 -7.90
CA GLU A 90 11.58 5.52 -8.45
C GLU A 90 11.62 4.32 -7.51
N LEU A 91 11.72 3.12 -8.08
CA LEU A 91 11.88 1.90 -7.33
C LEU A 91 13.32 1.75 -6.83
N TYR A 92 13.50 1.60 -5.52
CA TYR A 92 14.79 1.26 -4.93
C TYR A 92 14.61 0.34 -3.72
N ALA A 93 15.37 -0.76 -3.68
CA ALA A 93 15.31 -1.76 -2.60
C ALA A 93 13.90 -2.23 -2.24
N GLY A 94 12.99 -2.31 -3.22
CA GLY A 94 11.61 -2.79 -3.04
C GLY A 94 10.62 -1.74 -2.51
N LEU A 95 11.03 -0.47 -2.43
CA LEU A 95 10.17 0.66 -2.08
C LEU A 95 10.21 1.74 -3.17
N CYS A 96 9.13 2.49 -3.27
CA CYS A 96 9.01 3.69 -4.06
C CYS A 96 9.50 4.89 -3.26
N TYR A 97 10.54 5.50 -3.79
CA TYR A 97 11.18 6.69 -3.26
C TYR A 97 10.93 7.83 -4.21
N LYS A 98 10.88 9.07 -3.71
CA LYS A 98 10.94 10.23 -4.59
C LYS A 98 12.19 10.18 -5.48
N GLN A 99 12.03 10.47 -6.76
CA GLN A 99 13.14 10.38 -7.72
C GLN A 99 14.31 11.28 -7.30
N CYS A 100 15.53 10.74 -7.33
CA CYS A 100 16.74 11.50 -7.02
C CYS A 100 16.91 12.73 -7.93
N GLY A 101 16.53 12.63 -9.20
CA GLY A 101 16.54 13.76 -10.13
C GLY A 101 15.62 14.90 -9.66
N ILE A 102 14.46 14.58 -9.09
CA ILE A 102 13.53 15.57 -8.54
C ILE A 102 14.07 16.11 -7.21
N LEU A 103 14.52 15.25 -6.30
CA LEU A 103 15.07 15.65 -4.99
C LEU A 103 16.26 16.59 -5.09
N THR A 104 17.10 16.40 -6.11
CA THR A 104 18.36 17.13 -6.27
C THR A 104 18.33 18.19 -7.36
N ASN A 105 17.15 18.48 -7.93
CA ASN A 105 16.99 19.39 -9.08
C ASN A 105 17.94 19.03 -10.23
N GLY A 106 18.06 17.73 -10.52
CA GLY A 106 18.86 17.15 -11.59
C GLY A 106 20.35 16.99 -11.29
N GLN A 107 20.85 17.41 -10.13
CA GLN A 107 22.28 17.38 -9.84
C GLN A 107 22.82 15.97 -9.56
N SER A 108 22.05 15.12 -8.90
CA SER A 108 22.45 13.76 -8.54
C SER A 108 21.29 12.79 -8.81
N PRO A 109 21.06 12.41 -10.08
CA PRO A 109 19.87 11.67 -10.48
C PRO A 109 19.92 10.16 -10.20
N ILE A 110 21.07 9.62 -9.78
CA ILE A 110 21.26 8.17 -9.62
C ILE A 110 21.12 7.80 -8.14
N ARG A 111 20.11 7.03 -7.76
CA ARG A 111 19.98 6.56 -6.38
C ARG A 111 21.04 5.52 -6.04
N THR A 112 21.70 5.67 -4.89
CA THR A 112 22.72 4.72 -4.38
C THR A 112 22.33 4.08 -3.05
N SER A 113 21.51 4.75 -2.24
CA SER A 113 20.89 4.22 -1.01
C SER A 113 19.55 4.90 -0.72
N SER A 114 18.91 4.54 0.39
CA SER A 114 17.72 5.25 0.89
C SER A 114 18.00 6.74 1.16
N TRP A 115 19.23 7.10 1.55
CA TRP A 115 19.61 8.48 1.90
C TRP A 115 20.62 9.14 0.97
N THR A 116 21.04 8.48 -0.11
CA THR A 116 22.10 8.99 -0.98
C THR A 116 21.81 8.79 -2.46
N SER A 117 22.30 9.74 -3.26
CA SER A 117 22.26 9.79 -4.71
C SER A 117 23.63 10.21 -5.26
N CYS A 118 23.96 9.82 -6.49
CA CYS A 118 25.21 10.19 -7.13
C CYS A 118 24.99 10.97 -8.45
N GLU A 119 25.97 11.78 -8.83
CA GLU A 119 25.93 12.64 -10.03
C GLU A 119 26.08 11.84 -11.33
N SER A 120 26.97 10.84 -11.32
CA SER A 120 27.30 10.03 -12.49
C SER A 120 27.93 8.71 -12.11
N HIS A 121 27.89 7.72 -13.01
CA HIS A 121 28.65 6.49 -12.83
C HIS A 121 30.13 6.68 -13.20
N PRO A 122 31.07 6.04 -12.48
CA PRO A 122 30.85 5.25 -11.27
C PRO A 122 30.51 6.13 -10.05
N CYS A 123 29.57 5.69 -9.22
CA CYS A 123 29.29 6.38 -7.96
C CYS A 123 30.46 6.16 -6.99
N GLY A 124 31.09 7.24 -6.54
CA GLY A 124 32.21 7.25 -5.60
C GLY A 124 31.98 8.26 -4.47
N LEU A 125 32.94 8.38 -3.56
CA LEU A 125 32.79 9.24 -2.37
C LEU A 125 32.68 10.74 -2.70
N THR A 126 33.17 11.17 -3.86
CA THR A 126 33.26 12.59 -4.24
C THR A 126 32.08 13.09 -5.07
N ASN A 127 31.24 12.20 -5.61
CA ASN A 127 30.08 12.56 -6.42
C ASN A 127 28.77 12.06 -5.80
N GLN A 128 28.75 11.84 -4.49
CA GLN A 128 27.57 11.48 -3.71
C GLN A 128 26.96 12.74 -3.06
N LYS A 129 25.63 12.81 -3.05
CA LYS A 129 24.83 13.73 -2.24
C LYS A 129 23.87 12.91 -1.40
N GLY A 130 23.62 13.35 -0.19
CA GLY A 130 22.68 12.65 0.67
C GLY A 130 22.44 13.36 1.98
N SER A 131 21.34 13.01 2.62
CA SER A 131 20.96 13.55 3.93
C SER A 131 20.01 12.58 4.61
N VAL A 132 20.24 12.34 5.89
CA VAL A 132 19.30 11.67 6.80
C VAL A 132 18.33 12.66 7.45
N GLY A 133 18.45 13.95 7.16
CA GLY A 133 17.62 14.99 7.77
C GLY A 133 17.78 15.08 9.30
N THR A 134 16.70 15.46 9.99
CA THR A 134 16.66 15.54 11.47
C THR A 134 16.21 14.24 12.13
N SER A 135 15.74 13.26 11.34
CA SER A 135 15.26 11.96 11.81
C SER A 135 15.59 10.89 10.78
N VAL A 136 16.00 9.70 11.22
CA VAL A 136 16.36 8.60 10.30
C VAL A 136 15.18 8.20 9.40
N VAL A 137 13.95 8.35 9.88
CA VAL A 137 12.74 7.88 9.21
C VAL A 137 12.12 9.01 8.38
N CYS A 138 11.85 8.73 7.11
CA CYS A 138 11.09 9.57 6.18
C CYS A 138 11.69 10.97 5.95
N ASN A 139 13.00 11.16 6.10
CA ASN A 139 13.62 12.49 6.09
C ASN A 139 14.84 12.57 5.18
N GLY A 140 15.22 13.79 4.83
CA GLY A 140 16.27 14.05 3.86
C GLY A 140 15.95 13.40 2.52
N PHE A 141 16.68 12.36 2.17
CA PHE A 141 16.55 11.64 0.89
C PHE A 141 15.71 10.35 0.99
N ASP A 142 15.40 9.90 2.21
CA ASP A 142 14.54 8.76 2.50
C ASP A 142 13.09 9.26 2.52
N VAL A 143 12.57 9.68 1.36
CA VAL A 143 11.23 10.26 1.26
C VAL A 143 10.47 9.67 0.07
N GLY A 144 9.14 9.59 0.21
CA GLY A 144 8.21 9.26 -0.88
C GLY A 144 7.83 10.48 -1.72
N GLY A 145 7.12 10.22 -2.81
CA GLY A 145 6.59 11.18 -3.76
C GLY A 145 5.35 11.93 -3.24
N GLN A 146 4.64 12.57 -4.16
CA GLN A 146 3.42 13.31 -3.85
C GLN A 146 2.28 12.35 -3.51
N GLY A 147 1.65 12.52 -2.34
CA GLY A 147 0.53 11.69 -1.91
C GLY A 147 0.93 10.50 -1.03
N ALA A 148 2.23 10.23 -0.89
CA ALA A 148 2.74 9.25 0.05
C ALA A 148 2.29 9.53 1.50
N LEU A 149 2.10 8.46 2.28
CA LEU A 149 1.77 8.57 3.70
C LEU A 149 2.83 9.38 4.44
N THR A 150 2.40 10.31 5.29
CA THR A 150 3.31 11.16 6.05
C THR A 150 3.42 10.74 7.52
N ILE A 151 4.65 10.73 8.04
CA ILE A 151 4.91 10.71 9.48
C ILE A 151 5.27 12.13 9.92
N GLY A 152 4.29 12.85 10.48
CA GLY A 152 4.42 14.29 10.68
C GLY A 152 4.26 15.04 9.35
N SER A 153 5.29 15.79 8.93
CA SER A 153 5.30 16.53 7.66
C SER A 153 6.15 15.85 6.57
N PHE A 154 6.51 14.59 6.80
CA PHE A 154 7.55 13.88 6.06
C PHE A 154 6.95 12.73 5.25
N PRO A 155 6.93 12.79 3.90
CA PRO A 155 6.37 11.73 3.07
C PRO A 155 7.29 10.51 3.10
N CYS A 156 6.74 9.35 3.40
CA CYS A 156 7.49 8.12 3.58
C CYS A 156 7.56 7.30 2.29
N PRO A 157 8.68 6.64 1.99
CA PRO A 157 8.73 5.62 0.96
C PRO A 157 7.70 4.51 1.23
N HIS A 158 7.05 4.02 0.19
CA HIS A 158 6.03 2.96 0.30
C HIS A 158 6.34 1.79 -0.65
N LYS A 159 5.59 0.69 -0.54
CA LYS A 159 5.72 -0.38 -1.54
C LYS A 159 5.13 0.10 -2.88
N PRO A 160 5.64 -0.41 -4.02
CA PRO A 160 4.98 -0.22 -5.32
C PRO A 160 3.53 -0.66 -5.25
N SER A 161 2.67 0.09 -5.92
CA SER A 161 1.28 -0.32 -6.11
C SER A 161 1.23 -1.62 -6.89
N ALA A 162 0.46 -2.58 -6.41
CA ALA A 162 0.06 -3.75 -7.21
C ALA A 162 -1.14 -3.44 -8.13
N CYS A 163 -1.75 -2.26 -7.99
CA CYS A 163 -3.01 -1.84 -8.61
C CYS A 163 -2.81 -0.91 -9.81
N GLU A 164 -3.82 -0.83 -10.68
CA GLU A 164 -3.84 0.04 -11.86
C GLU A 164 -3.91 1.53 -11.48
N ASP A 165 -3.56 2.45 -12.41
CA ASP A 165 -3.56 3.91 -12.17
C ASP A 165 -4.92 4.48 -11.71
N SER A 166 -6.00 3.76 -11.99
CA SER A 166 -7.36 4.12 -11.61
C SER A 166 -7.82 3.43 -10.32
N GLU A 167 -6.93 2.81 -9.57
CA GLU A 167 -7.21 2.04 -8.36
C GLU A 167 -6.39 2.56 -7.18
N ASP A 168 -6.96 2.45 -5.98
CA ASP A 168 -6.31 2.71 -4.71
C ASP A 168 -6.03 1.37 -4.01
N GLU A 169 -4.79 1.12 -3.60
CA GLU A 169 -4.43 -0.07 -2.81
C GLU A 169 -4.71 0.18 -1.32
N ILE A 170 -5.54 -0.67 -0.69
CA ILE A 170 -5.69 -0.71 0.77
C ILE A 170 -5.54 -2.15 1.24
N LEU A 171 -4.63 -2.37 2.20
CA LEU A 171 -4.35 -3.68 2.80
C LEU A 171 -3.98 -4.77 1.76
N GLY A 172 -3.37 -4.37 0.64
CA GLY A 172 -2.98 -5.27 -0.44
C GLY A 172 -4.10 -5.59 -1.44
N GLU A 173 -5.26 -4.94 -1.30
CA GLU A 173 -6.40 -5.09 -2.22
C GLU A 173 -6.57 -3.81 -3.04
N CYS A 174 -6.90 -3.98 -4.33
CA CYS A 174 -7.14 -2.89 -5.26
C CYS A 174 -8.61 -2.52 -5.28
N TYR A 175 -8.90 -1.23 -5.14
CA TYR A 175 -10.24 -0.68 -5.23
C TYR A 175 -10.28 0.42 -6.30
N THR A 176 -11.32 0.50 -7.11
CA THR A 176 -11.55 1.65 -8.00
C THR A 176 -11.34 2.97 -7.23
N SER A 177 -10.57 3.91 -7.78
CA SER A 177 -10.12 5.06 -7.01
C SER A 177 -11.28 5.92 -6.50
N CYS A 178 -11.17 6.43 -5.28
CA CYS A 178 -12.13 7.35 -4.68
C CYS A 178 -12.33 8.62 -5.54
N LYS A 179 -11.28 9.07 -6.25
CA LYS A 179 -11.39 10.16 -7.23
C LYS A 179 -12.34 9.81 -8.38
N VAL A 180 -12.32 8.57 -8.86
CA VAL A 180 -13.23 8.09 -9.91
C VAL A 180 -14.64 7.93 -9.36
N LEU A 181 -14.81 7.22 -8.24
CA LEU A 181 -16.11 6.90 -7.65
C LEU A 181 -16.92 8.12 -7.20
N THR A 182 -16.23 9.18 -6.80
CA THR A 182 -16.86 10.41 -6.28
C THR A 182 -16.77 11.58 -7.26
N ASN A 183 -16.38 11.33 -8.52
CA ASN A 183 -16.13 12.38 -9.51
C ASN A 183 -15.22 13.50 -8.97
N GLY A 184 -14.24 13.14 -8.14
CA GLY A 184 -13.27 14.04 -7.51
C GLY A 184 -13.74 14.77 -6.25
N GLU A 185 -14.97 14.57 -5.76
CA GLU A 185 -15.47 15.26 -4.57
C GLU A 185 -14.78 14.78 -3.27
N PHE A 186 -14.49 13.49 -3.18
CA PHE A 186 -13.76 12.84 -2.07
C PHE A 186 -12.62 12.00 -2.65
N PRO A 187 -11.51 12.61 -3.09
CA PRO A 187 -10.54 11.91 -3.94
C PRO A 187 -9.62 10.96 -3.18
N TYR A 188 -9.63 10.93 -1.85
CA TYR A 188 -8.69 10.15 -1.05
C TYR A 188 -9.37 8.95 -0.39
N ARG A 189 -8.79 7.76 -0.49
CA ARG A 189 -9.34 6.57 0.16
C ARG A 189 -8.83 6.40 1.58
N LEU A 190 -9.74 6.07 2.50
CA LEU A 190 -9.43 5.75 3.89
C LEU A 190 -9.63 4.27 4.21
N THR A 191 -10.69 3.66 3.66
CA THR A 191 -11.00 2.23 3.79
C THR A 191 -11.62 1.70 2.49
N ALA A 192 -11.95 0.40 2.43
CA ALA A 192 -12.66 -0.18 1.30
C ALA A 192 -13.98 0.54 0.94
N ALA A 193 -14.70 1.10 1.92
CA ALA A 193 -16.01 1.74 1.70
C ALA A 193 -16.03 3.25 2.02
N THR A 194 -14.87 3.84 2.33
CA THR A 194 -14.78 5.22 2.82
C THR A 194 -13.81 6.04 1.98
N CYS A 195 -14.34 7.10 1.37
CA CYS A 195 -13.59 8.15 0.71
C CYS A 195 -13.55 9.42 1.59
N CYS A 196 -12.56 10.26 1.35
CA CYS A 196 -12.25 11.44 2.14
C CYS A 196 -11.89 12.63 1.25
N LYS A 197 -12.24 13.83 1.74
CA LYS A 197 -12.09 15.09 1.01
C LYS A 197 -10.66 15.63 1.02
N GLU A 198 -9.88 15.30 2.05
CA GLU A 198 -8.51 15.75 2.24
C GLU A 198 -7.58 14.56 2.48
N SER A 199 -6.31 14.68 2.10
CA SER A 199 -5.35 13.60 2.29
C SER A 199 -4.91 13.50 3.75
N GLY A 200 -4.56 12.27 4.16
CA GLY A 200 -4.00 11.98 5.48
C GLY A 200 -5.05 11.65 6.54
N ILE A 201 -4.70 10.69 7.40
CA ILE A 201 -5.61 10.11 8.39
C ILE A 201 -6.24 11.19 9.29
N LYS A 202 -5.46 12.17 9.76
CA LYS A 202 -5.93 13.22 10.67
C LYS A 202 -7.02 14.10 10.05
N ALA A 203 -6.89 14.46 8.78
CA ALA A 203 -7.90 15.26 8.09
C ALA A 203 -9.21 14.47 7.93
N CYS A 204 -9.10 13.15 7.75
CA CYS A 204 -10.23 12.23 7.60
C CYS A 204 -10.86 11.78 8.92
N LEU A 205 -10.35 12.20 10.09
CA LEU A 205 -11.03 11.99 11.36
C LEU A 205 -12.24 12.93 11.55
N ASP A 206 -12.34 14.00 10.74
CA ASP A 206 -13.53 14.83 10.67
C ASP A 206 -14.60 14.13 9.83
N PHE A 207 -15.66 13.65 10.50
CA PHE A 207 -16.76 12.93 9.85
C PHE A 207 -17.45 13.73 8.74
N GLN A 208 -17.39 15.07 8.76
CA GLN A 208 -17.95 15.90 7.70
C GLN A 208 -17.16 15.83 6.39
N LYS A 209 -15.92 15.32 6.44
CA LYS A 209 -15.03 15.15 5.29
C LYS A 209 -15.04 13.73 4.74
N LEU A 210 -15.90 12.86 5.27
CA LEU A 210 -16.02 11.46 4.87
C LEU A 210 -17.24 11.23 3.99
N SER A 211 -17.07 10.43 2.95
CA SER A 211 -18.17 9.78 2.23
C SER A 211 -18.09 8.28 2.46
N ASN A 212 -19.14 7.72 3.06
CA ASN A 212 -19.25 6.29 3.34
C ASN A 212 -20.33 5.68 2.45
N ASN A 213 -19.93 4.76 1.57
CA ASN A 213 -20.85 4.04 0.71
C ASN A 213 -20.30 2.63 0.46
N ILE A 214 -21.10 1.61 0.74
CA ILE A 214 -20.68 0.22 0.50
C ILE A 214 -20.37 -0.04 -0.98
N GLY A 215 -20.98 0.72 -1.89
CA GLY A 215 -20.68 0.68 -3.33
C GLY A 215 -19.29 1.22 -3.70
N TYR A 216 -18.53 1.78 -2.75
CA TYR A 216 -17.13 2.15 -2.98
C TYR A 216 -16.15 0.98 -2.79
N ALA A 217 -16.62 -0.12 -2.20
CA ALA A 217 -15.85 -1.36 -2.05
C ALA A 217 -15.90 -2.19 -3.33
N VAL A 218 -15.48 -1.59 -4.44
CA VAL A 218 -15.38 -2.20 -5.76
C VAL A 218 -13.93 -2.07 -6.23
N GLY A 219 -13.41 -3.13 -6.83
CA GLY A 219 -12.13 -3.21 -7.55
C GLY A 219 -12.39 -2.97 -9.01
#